data_AF-A0AAW9XCS5-F1
#
_entry.id   AF-A0AAW9XCS5-F1
#
_cell.length_a   1.000
_cell.length_b   1.000
_cell.length_c   1.000
_cell.angle_alpha   90.00
_cell.angle_beta   90.00
_cell.angle_gamma   90.00
#
_symmetry.space_group_name_H-M   'P 1'
#
loop_
_entity.id
_entity.type
_entity.pdbx_description
1 polymer ?
#
loop_
_entity_poly.entity_id
_entity_poly.type
_entity_poly.pdbx_seq_one_letter_code
_entity_poly.pdbx_strand_id
1 'polypeptide(L)'
;DGATKWQYNHNGELVITGDNATVNNNGKTTVDGKDSTGTEINGNNGKVIQDGDLDVSGGGHGIDITGDSATVDNKGTMTVTDPESIGIQVDGDQAVVNNEGESAITNGGTGTQINGDDATANNNGKTTVDGKDSTGTEIAGNNGKVIQDGDLDVSGGGHGIDITGDSATV
;
A
#
# COMPACT_ATOMS: atom_id res chain seq x y z
N ASP A 1 12.14 -3.74 -26.92
CA ASP A 1 13.17 -3.49 -25.88
C ASP A 1 12.59 -2.50 -24.87
N GLY A 2 11.70 -2.98 -24.01
CA GLY A 2 10.92 -2.17 -23.07
C GLY A 2 11.78 -1.72 -21.89
N ALA A 3 12.63 -0.72 -22.11
CA ALA A 3 13.49 -0.17 -21.07
C ALA A 3 12.64 0.48 -19.96
N THR A 4 12.95 0.15 -18.71
CA THR A 4 12.46 0.86 -17.53
C THR A 4 12.85 2.34 -17.62
N LYS A 5 11.88 3.24 -17.46
CA LYS A 5 12.07 4.69 -17.45
C LYS A 5 11.64 5.23 -16.10
N TRP A 6 12.33 6.24 -15.60
CA TRP A 6 11.97 6.91 -14.36
C TRP A 6 12.11 8.42 -14.51
N GLN A 7 11.28 9.18 -13.79
CA GLN A 7 11.33 10.63 -13.72
C GLN A 7 10.70 11.12 -12.42
N TYR A 8 11.06 12.33 -12.00
CA TYR A 8 10.24 13.08 -11.05
C TYR A 8 9.29 13.98 -11.83
N ASN A 9 7.99 13.96 -11.52
CA ASN A 9 7.04 14.87 -12.14
C ASN A 9 7.07 16.27 -11.49
N HIS A 10 6.20 17.19 -11.93
CA HIS A 10 6.17 18.56 -11.39
C HIS A 10 5.68 18.66 -9.94
N ASN A 11 5.08 17.59 -9.41
CA ASN A 11 4.65 17.47 -8.01
C ASN A 11 5.74 16.85 -7.12
N GLY A 12 6.86 16.42 -7.68
CA GLY A 12 7.95 15.76 -6.93
C GLY A 12 7.73 14.26 -6.70
N GLU A 13 6.73 13.67 -7.35
CA GLU A 13 6.45 12.23 -7.35
C GLU A 13 7.48 11.47 -8.19
N LEU A 14 7.95 10.33 -7.69
CA LEU A 14 8.77 9.41 -8.46
C LEU A 14 7.86 8.52 -9.32
N VAL A 15 7.89 8.72 -10.64
CA VAL A 15 7.12 7.92 -11.60
C VAL A 15 8.05 7.01 -12.37
N ILE A 16 7.73 5.71 -12.39
CA ILE A 16 8.48 4.68 -13.11
C ILE A 16 7.56 3.94 -14.08
N THR A 17 8.02 3.72 -15.31
CA THR A 17 7.30 2.93 -16.31
C THR A 17 8.18 1.82 -16.84
N GLY A 18 7.64 0.60 -16.88
CA GLY A 18 8.28 -0.60 -17.39
C GLY A 18 8.38 -1.70 -16.34
N ASP A 19 8.36 -2.94 -16.83
CA ASP A 19 8.37 -4.13 -15.98
C ASP A 19 9.66 -4.26 -15.16
N ASN A 20 9.57 -4.99 -14.03
CA ASN A 20 10.69 -5.31 -13.14
C ASN A 20 11.39 -4.09 -12.54
N ALA A 21 10.69 -2.95 -12.47
CA ALA A 21 11.17 -1.79 -11.74
C ALA A 21 11.45 -2.14 -10.27
N THR A 22 12.49 -1.56 -9.68
CA THR A 22 12.76 -1.68 -8.25
C THR A 22 13.04 -0.31 -7.65
N VAL A 23 12.28 0.06 -6.63
CA VAL A 23 12.49 1.25 -5.81
C VAL A 23 12.95 0.82 -4.43
N ASN A 24 13.97 1.50 -3.91
CA ASN A 24 14.38 1.38 -2.53
C ASN A 24 14.31 2.76 -1.89
N ASN A 25 13.44 2.91 -0.91
CA ASN A 25 13.31 4.13 -0.14
C ASN A 25 13.73 3.87 1.30
N ASN A 26 14.89 4.41 1.66
CA ASN A 26 15.43 4.39 3.02
C ASN A 26 15.15 5.69 3.78
N GLY A 27 14.55 6.68 3.12
CA GLY A 27 14.25 7.99 3.68
C GLY A 27 12.77 8.12 4.04
N LYS A 28 12.46 9.20 4.76
CA LYS A 28 11.08 9.59 5.01
C LYS A 28 10.42 10.09 3.73
N THR A 29 9.26 9.55 3.42
CA THR A 29 8.34 10.03 2.38
C THR A 29 7.12 10.64 3.05
N THR A 30 6.74 11.84 2.59
CA THR A 30 5.52 12.51 3.02
C THR A 30 4.71 12.85 1.78
N VAL A 31 3.48 12.34 1.73
CA VAL A 31 2.52 12.59 0.66
C VAL A 31 1.31 13.28 1.27
N ASP A 32 1.03 14.50 0.83
CA ASP A 32 -0.07 15.30 1.36
C ASP A 32 -0.86 15.95 0.22
N GLY A 33 -2.18 15.75 0.24
CA GLY A 33 -3.11 16.35 -0.69
C GLY A 33 -3.64 15.39 -1.76
N LYS A 34 -4.85 15.70 -2.22
CA LYS A 34 -5.58 14.90 -3.21
C LYS A 34 -4.76 14.72 -4.48
N ASP A 35 -4.86 13.53 -5.08
CA ASP A 35 -4.22 13.18 -6.35
C ASP A 35 -2.67 13.28 -6.31
N SER A 36 -2.09 13.27 -5.10
CA SER A 36 -0.64 13.24 -4.91
C SER A 36 -0.17 11.82 -4.64
N THR A 37 0.91 11.41 -5.31
CA THR A 37 1.51 10.10 -5.11
C THR A 37 2.99 10.24 -4.73
N GLY A 38 3.48 9.40 -3.82
CA GLY A 38 4.89 9.39 -3.45
C GLY A 38 5.75 8.64 -4.47
N THR A 39 5.45 7.34 -4.63
CA THR A 39 6.10 6.45 -5.60
C THR A 39 5.06 5.78 -6.48
N GLU A 40 5.14 5.99 -7.79
CA GLU A 40 4.28 5.38 -8.80
C GLU A 40 5.10 4.40 -9.67
N ILE A 41 4.65 3.15 -9.78
CA ILE A 41 5.20 2.17 -10.72
C ILE A 41 4.11 1.68 -11.67
N ASN A 42 4.34 1.88 -12.96
CA ASN A 42 3.51 1.38 -14.05
C ASN A 42 4.25 0.25 -14.79
N GLY A 43 4.05 -0.99 -14.37
CA GLY A 43 4.71 -2.16 -14.97
C GLY A 43 4.61 -3.42 -14.12
N ASN A 44 4.63 -4.57 -14.78
CA ASN A 44 4.52 -5.86 -14.10
C ASN A 44 5.79 -6.18 -13.31
N ASN A 45 5.65 -6.94 -12.22
CA ASN A 45 6.75 -7.33 -11.33
C ASN A 45 7.46 -6.11 -10.69
N GLY A 46 6.76 -4.98 -10.56
CA GLY A 46 7.26 -3.81 -9.85
C GLY A 46 7.55 -4.13 -8.40
N LYS A 47 8.70 -3.69 -7.89
CA LYS A 47 9.12 -3.92 -6.51
C LYS A 47 9.38 -2.61 -5.78
N VAL A 48 8.80 -2.44 -4.60
CA VAL A 48 9.13 -1.34 -3.69
C VAL A 48 9.65 -1.91 -2.38
N ILE A 49 10.79 -1.40 -1.91
CA ILE A 49 11.32 -1.67 -0.57
C ILE A 49 11.23 -0.34 0.18
N GLN A 50 10.36 -0.29 1.19
CA GLN A 50 10.15 0.89 2.01
C GLN A 50 10.72 0.64 3.41
N ASP A 51 11.97 1.04 3.59
CA ASP A 51 12.68 0.94 4.87
C ASP A 51 12.51 2.20 5.72
N GLY A 52 12.23 3.35 5.10
CA GLY A 52 12.00 4.62 5.79
C GLY A 52 10.53 4.88 6.12
N ASP A 53 10.26 5.99 6.81
CA ASP A 53 8.90 6.37 7.20
C ASP A 53 8.04 6.72 5.97
N LEU A 54 6.77 6.30 5.97
CA LEU A 54 5.76 6.65 4.98
C LEU A 54 4.60 7.38 5.65
N ASP A 55 4.53 8.70 5.51
CA ASP A 55 3.42 9.51 6.03
C ASP A 55 2.52 9.97 4.89
N VAL A 56 1.23 9.61 4.94
CA VAL A 56 0.25 9.88 3.88
C VAL A 56 -0.99 10.56 4.44
N SER A 57 -1.40 11.68 3.85
CA SER A 57 -2.55 12.48 4.28
C SER A 57 -3.28 13.19 3.14
N GLY A 58 -4.41 13.82 3.44
CA GLY A 58 -5.10 14.75 2.55
C GLY A 58 -5.67 14.14 1.26
N GLY A 59 -5.88 12.83 1.20
CA GLY A 59 -6.32 12.10 0.00
C GLY A 59 -5.20 11.70 -0.96
N GLY A 60 -3.94 11.69 -0.50
CA GLY A 60 -2.79 11.22 -1.28
C GLY A 60 -2.53 9.71 -1.18
N HIS A 61 -1.71 9.18 -2.08
CA HIS A 61 -1.27 7.78 -2.13
C HIS A 61 0.24 7.68 -1.83
N GLY A 62 0.66 6.82 -0.90
CA GLY A 62 2.07 6.67 -0.56
C GLY A 62 2.86 5.96 -1.66
N ILE A 63 2.55 4.69 -1.85
CA ILE A 63 3.06 3.81 -2.90
C ILE A 63 1.88 3.38 -3.76
N ASP A 64 1.96 3.61 -5.06
CA ASP A 64 0.94 3.24 -6.04
C ASP A 64 1.59 2.40 -7.15
N ILE A 65 1.11 1.18 -7.36
CA ILE A 65 1.65 0.27 -8.37
C ILE A 65 0.52 -0.27 -9.23
N THR A 66 0.58 0.03 -10.52
CA THR A 66 -0.24 -0.63 -11.54
C THR A 66 0.59 -1.69 -12.26
N GLY A 67 0.27 -2.97 -12.06
CA GLY A 67 0.92 -4.09 -12.72
C GLY A 67 0.86 -5.40 -11.92
N ASP A 68 0.76 -6.51 -12.64
CA ASP A 68 0.65 -7.84 -12.04
C ASP A 68 1.94 -8.25 -11.34
N SER A 69 1.82 -9.12 -10.33
CA SER A 69 2.93 -9.72 -9.58
C SER A 69 3.84 -8.70 -8.91
N ALA A 70 3.32 -7.51 -8.61
CA ALA A 70 4.05 -6.50 -7.86
C ALA A 70 4.36 -6.96 -6.43
N THR A 71 5.44 -6.43 -5.85
CA THR A 71 5.83 -6.72 -4.47
C THR A 71 6.16 -5.44 -3.72
N VAL A 72 5.54 -5.23 -2.56
CA VAL A 72 5.90 -4.14 -1.65
C VAL A 72 6.40 -4.71 -0.33
N ASP A 73 7.65 -4.42 0.02
CA ASP A 73 8.25 -4.76 1.31
C ASP A 73 8.27 -3.49 2.18
N ASN A 74 7.25 -3.31 3.02
CA ASN A 74 7.12 -2.16 3.93
C ASN A 74 7.66 -2.51 5.33
N LYS A 75 8.92 -2.12 5.57
CA LYS A 75 9.65 -2.36 6.82
C LYS A 75 9.73 -1.13 7.70
N GLY A 76 9.63 0.05 7.11
CA GLY A 76 9.54 1.33 7.81
C GLY A 76 8.18 1.52 8.46
N THR A 77 8.03 2.61 9.22
CA THR A 77 6.73 2.96 9.80
C THR A 77 5.81 3.54 8.73
N MET A 78 4.53 3.20 8.77
CA MET A 78 3.52 3.77 7.90
C MET A 78 2.47 4.52 8.72
N THR A 79 2.24 5.79 8.41
CA THR A 79 1.15 6.60 8.98
C THR A 79 0.22 7.00 7.85
N VAL A 80 -1.06 6.64 7.94
CA VAL A 80 -2.09 7.06 6.97
C VAL A 80 -3.21 7.75 7.73
N THR A 81 -3.53 8.98 7.34
CA THR A 81 -4.64 9.76 7.92
C THR A 81 -5.49 10.38 6.84
N ASP A 82 -6.73 10.68 7.19
CA ASP A 82 -7.72 11.41 6.40
C ASP A 82 -8.41 10.54 5.33
N PRO A 83 -9.64 10.91 4.94
CA PRO A 83 -10.37 10.17 3.91
C PRO A 83 -9.64 10.17 2.57
N GLU A 84 -9.83 9.09 1.81
CA GLU A 84 -9.22 8.87 0.48
C GLU A 84 -7.69 8.70 0.50
N SER A 85 -7.02 8.80 1.65
CA SER A 85 -5.59 8.54 1.75
C SER A 85 -5.28 7.05 1.80
N ILE A 86 -4.30 6.62 1.00
CA ILE A 86 -3.89 5.22 0.90
C ILE A 86 -2.38 5.10 1.11
N GLY A 87 -1.95 4.29 2.07
CA GLY A 87 -0.53 4.05 2.31
C GLY A 87 0.13 3.31 1.14
N ILE A 88 -0.39 2.13 0.83
CA ILE A 88 0.07 1.27 -0.26
C ILE A 88 -1.14 0.85 -1.08
N GLN A 89 -1.15 1.20 -2.37
CA GLN A 89 -2.10 0.70 -3.38
C GLN A 89 -1.35 -0.17 -4.40
N VAL A 90 -1.94 -1.33 -4.71
CA VAL A 90 -1.49 -2.15 -5.83
C VAL A 90 -2.70 -2.57 -6.67
N ASP A 91 -2.73 -2.15 -7.92
CA ASP A 91 -3.68 -2.57 -8.93
C ASP A 91 -3.04 -3.63 -9.85
N GLY A 92 -3.25 -4.91 -9.54
CA GLY A 92 -2.66 -6.02 -10.29
C GLY A 92 -2.83 -7.39 -9.63
N ASP A 93 -2.96 -8.43 -10.45
CA ASP A 93 -3.14 -9.80 -9.97
C ASP A 93 -1.85 -10.34 -9.35
N GLN A 94 -1.96 -11.28 -8.42
CA GLN A 94 -0.83 -11.95 -7.74
C GLN A 94 0.11 -10.99 -7.01
N ALA A 95 -0.35 -9.79 -6.69
CA ALA A 95 0.40 -8.82 -5.90
C ALA A 95 0.70 -9.35 -4.49
N VAL A 96 1.87 -9.00 -3.97
CA VAL A 96 2.29 -9.35 -2.60
C VAL A 96 2.71 -8.10 -1.85
N VAL A 97 2.01 -7.77 -0.77
CA VAL A 97 2.40 -6.68 0.13
C VAL A 97 2.82 -7.27 1.48
N ASN A 98 4.02 -6.94 1.93
CA ASN A 98 4.60 -7.36 3.21
C ASN A 98 4.70 -6.16 4.14
N ASN A 99 3.80 -6.07 5.12
CA ASN A 99 3.81 -5.06 6.17
C ASN A 99 4.56 -5.60 7.39
N GLU A 100 5.86 -5.35 7.45
CA GLU A 100 6.74 -5.75 8.56
C GLU A 100 6.89 -4.65 9.62
N GLY A 101 6.77 -3.39 9.22
CA GLY A 101 6.86 -2.23 10.10
C GLY A 101 5.58 -1.91 10.87
N GLU A 102 5.65 -0.91 11.75
CA GLU A 102 4.47 -0.41 12.47
C GLU A 102 3.59 0.45 11.56
N SER A 103 2.28 0.21 11.56
CA SER A 103 1.30 0.94 10.77
C SER A 103 0.26 1.60 11.67
N ALA A 104 0.04 2.90 11.50
CA ALA A 104 -1.00 3.67 12.18
C ALA A 104 -1.95 4.27 11.13
N ILE A 105 -3.20 3.83 11.13
CA ILE A 105 -4.23 4.23 10.17
C ILE A 105 -5.34 4.97 10.93
N THR A 106 -5.67 6.19 10.50
CA THR A 106 -6.61 7.04 11.21
C THR A 106 -7.53 7.88 10.32
N ASN A 107 -8.61 8.41 10.91
CA ASN A 107 -9.47 9.46 10.32
C ASN A 107 -10.02 9.15 8.91
N GLY A 108 -10.31 7.89 8.60
CA GLY A 108 -10.84 7.46 7.30
C GLY A 108 -9.79 7.04 6.26
N GLY A 109 -8.51 6.97 6.63
CA GLY A 109 -7.45 6.48 5.73
C GLY A 109 -7.43 4.95 5.58
N THR A 110 -6.73 4.46 4.56
CA THR A 110 -6.51 3.03 4.28
C THR A 110 -5.02 2.70 4.30
N GLY A 111 -4.61 1.70 5.08
CA GLY A 111 -3.20 1.29 5.19
C GLY A 111 -2.68 0.64 3.90
N THR A 112 -3.21 -0.54 3.59
CA THR A 112 -2.89 -1.30 2.38
C THR A 112 -4.16 -1.62 1.62
N GLN A 113 -4.19 -1.33 0.32
CA GLN A 113 -5.24 -1.73 -0.61
C GLN A 113 -4.63 -2.50 -1.77
N ILE A 114 -5.19 -3.66 -2.11
CA ILE A 114 -4.81 -4.43 -3.29
C ILE A 114 -6.05 -4.73 -4.11
N ASN A 115 -6.06 -4.31 -5.38
CA ASN A 115 -7.10 -4.60 -6.34
C ASN A 115 -6.56 -5.62 -7.37
N GLY A 116 -6.88 -6.89 -7.19
CA GLY A 116 -6.38 -7.97 -8.04
C GLY A 116 -6.67 -9.37 -7.50
N ASP A 117 -6.80 -10.33 -8.40
CA ASP A 117 -7.01 -11.74 -8.08
C ASP A 117 -5.71 -12.38 -7.56
N ASP A 118 -5.82 -13.41 -6.72
CA ASP A 118 -4.70 -14.15 -6.13
C ASP A 118 -3.71 -13.26 -5.32
N ALA A 119 -4.15 -12.08 -4.90
CA ALA A 119 -3.36 -11.14 -4.10
C ALA A 119 -3.10 -11.65 -2.68
N THR A 120 -1.94 -11.32 -2.13
CA THR A 120 -1.56 -11.62 -0.75
C THR A 120 -1.09 -10.37 0.00
N ALA A 121 -1.65 -10.11 1.18
CA ALA A 121 -1.09 -9.15 2.13
C ALA A 121 -0.60 -9.89 3.39
N ASN A 122 0.68 -9.72 3.74
CA ASN A 122 1.31 -10.30 4.92
C ASN A 122 1.52 -9.19 5.97
N ASN A 123 0.72 -9.21 7.03
CA ASN A 123 0.75 -8.25 8.11
C ASN A 123 1.49 -8.85 9.30
N ASN A 124 2.82 -8.67 9.29
CA ASN A 124 3.72 -9.23 10.30
C ASN A 124 4.09 -8.20 11.37
N GLY A 125 4.02 -6.91 11.02
CA GLY A 125 4.20 -5.80 11.93
C GLY A 125 2.93 -5.48 12.73
N LYS A 126 3.03 -4.49 13.61
CA LYS A 126 1.88 -3.99 14.37
C LYS A 126 1.04 -3.05 13.50
N THR A 127 -0.26 -3.25 13.48
CA THR A 127 -1.22 -2.37 12.81
C THR A 127 -2.22 -1.83 13.84
N THR A 128 -2.36 -0.51 13.90
CA THR A 128 -3.40 0.19 14.65
C THR A 128 -4.33 0.91 13.67
N VAL A 129 -5.62 0.63 13.77
CA VAL A 129 -6.66 1.24 12.94
C VAL A 129 -7.66 1.94 13.87
N ASP A 130 -7.69 3.28 13.84
CA ASP A 130 -8.58 4.06 14.69
C ASP A 130 -9.38 5.12 13.92
N GLY A 131 -10.69 5.12 14.17
CA GLY A 131 -11.60 6.12 13.62
C GLY A 131 -12.51 5.54 12.55
N LYS A 132 -13.63 6.24 12.38
CA LYS A 132 -14.71 5.81 11.49
C LYS A 132 -14.20 5.74 10.05
N ASP A 133 -14.56 4.64 9.37
CA ASP A 133 -14.25 4.39 7.96
C ASP A 133 -12.75 4.23 7.66
N SER A 134 -11.88 4.12 8.67
CA SER A 134 -10.47 3.74 8.48
C SER A 134 -10.34 2.24 8.22
N THR A 135 -9.42 1.84 7.33
CA THR A 135 -9.19 0.43 7.00
C THR A 135 -7.71 0.05 7.11
N GLY A 136 -7.39 -1.03 7.82
CA GLY A 136 -6.01 -1.51 7.94
C GLY A 136 -5.52 -2.14 6.63
N THR A 137 -6.18 -3.21 6.20
CA THR A 137 -5.86 -3.93 4.96
C THR A 137 -7.13 -4.25 4.19
N GLU A 138 -7.15 -3.93 2.91
CA GLU A 138 -8.23 -4.21 1.97
C GLU A 138 -7.69 -5.01 0.77
N ILE A 139 -8.39 -6.08 0.41
CA ILE A 139 -8.16 -6.79 -0.86
C ILE A 139 -9.49 -6.89 -1.61
N ALA A 140 -9.52 -6.38 -2.85
CA ALA A 140 -10.62 -6.54 -3.78
C ALA A 140 -10.18 -7.45 -4.94
N GLY A 141 -10.59 -8.72 -4.90
CA GLY A 141 -10.23 -9.74 -5.87
C GLY A 141 -10.53 -11.16 -5.39
N ASN A 142 -10.64 -12.09 -6.32
CA ASN A 142 -10.85 -13.50 -6.02
C ASN A 142 -9.58 -14.13 -5.46
N ASN A 143 -9.75 -15.13 -4.59
CA ASN A 143 -8.67 -15.84 -3.92
C ASN A 143 -7.73 -14.93 -3.11
N GLY A 144 -8.18 -13.71 -2.77
CA GLY A 144 -7.45 -12.78 -1.94
C GLY A 144 -7.09 -13.39 -0.59
N LYS A 145 -5.85 -13.20 -0.15
CA LYS A 145 -5.32 -13.77 1.08
C LYS A 145 -4.70 -12.69 1.95
N VAL A 146 -5.13 -12.63 3.20
CA VAL A 146 -4.41 -11.87 4.23
C VAL A 146 -3.78 -12.85 5.20
N ILE A 147 -2.55 -12.60 5.64
CA ILE A 147 -1.90 -13.33 6.72
C ILE A 147 -1.64 -12.32 7.83
N GLN A 148 -2.33 -12.47 8.96
CA GLN A 148 -2.19 -11.57 10.11
C GLN A 148 -1.41 -12.26 11.24
N ASP A 149 -0.09 -12.13 11.20
CA ASP A 149 0.82 -12.68 12.21
C ASP A 149 1.17 -11.64 13.30
N GLY A 150 1.16 -10.35 12.94
CA GLY A 150 1.43 -9.25 13.86
C GLY A 150 0.21 -8.78 14.67
N ASP A 151 0.44 -7.86 15.60
CA ASP A 151 -0.62 -7.26 16.42
C ASP A 151 -1.57 -6.41 15.56
N LEU A 152 -2.88 -6.61 15.71
CA LEU A 152 -3.92 -5.79 15.07
C LEU A 152 -4.84 -5.20 16.15
N ASP A 153 -4.81 -3.88 16.31
CA ASP A 153 -5.68 -3.12 17.22
C ASP A 153 -6.64 -2.25 16.40
N VAL A 154 -7.96 -2.41 16.62
CA VAL A 154 -9.00 -1.73 15.85
C VAL A 154 -9.98 -1.04 16.80
N SER A 155 -10.12 0.28 16.65
CA SER A 155 -11.00 1.10 17.49
C SER A 155 -11.71 2.20 16.68
N GLY A 156 -12.54 3.00 17.35
CA GLY A 156 -13.13 4.21 16.76
C GLY A 156 -14.12 3.99 15.60
N GLY A 157 -14.51 2.75 15.31
CA GLY A 157 -15.34 2.40 14.15
C GLY A 157 -14.54 2.10 12.87
N GLY A 158 -13.25 1.79 13.00
CA GLY A 158 -12.41 1.33 11.89
C GLY A 158 -12.62 -0.15 11.54
N HIS A 159 -12.01 -0.53 10.43
CA HIS A 159 -12.04 -1.84 9.81
C HIS A 159 -10.62 -2.42 9.83
N GLY A 160 -10.45 -3.62 10.38
CA GLY A 160 -9.13 -4.26 10.44
C GLY A 160 -8.69 -4.79 9.08
N ILE A 161 -9.34 -5.88 8.67
CA ILE A 161 -9.07 -6.59 7.42
C ILE A 161 -10.40 -6.76 6.68
N ASP A 162 -10.47 -6.26 5.45
CA ASP A 162 -11.60 -6.41 4.55
C ASP A 162 -11.15 -7.12 3.26
N ILE A 163 -11.82 -8.22 2.89
CA ILE A 163 -11.58 -8.91 1.63
C ILE A 163 -12.89 -9.07 0.88
N THR A 164 -12.93 -8.59 -0.36
CA THR A 164 -14.08 -8.70 -1.26
C THR A 164 -13.71 -9.55 -2.47
N GLY A 165 -14.38 -10.69 -2.65
CA GLY A 165 -14.17 -11.61 -3.76
C GLY A 165 -14.51 -13.05 -3.37
N ASP A 166 -14.48 -13.96 -4.33
CA ASP A 166 -14.70 -15.39 -4.07
C ASP A 166 -13.45 -16.02 -3.44
N SER A 167 -13.63 -17.05 -2.60
CA SER A 167 -12.53 -17.86 -2.02
C SER A 167 -11.50 -17.08 -1.18
N ALA A 168 -11.90 -15.94 -0.60
CA ALA A 168 -11.07 -15.15 0.29
C ALA A 168 -10.60 -15.94 1.53
N THR A 169 -9.37 -15.66 1.99
CA THR A 169 -8.79 -16.26 3.21
C THR A 169 -8.10 -15.22 4.09
N VAL A 170 -8.23 -15.41 5.40
CA VAL A 170 -7.49 -14.71 6.46
C VAL A 170 -6.87 -15.76 7.36
#